data_AF-A0A7Y4QMU5-F1
#
_entry.id   AF-A0A7Y4QMU5-F1
#
_cell.length_a   1.000
_cell.length_b   1.000
_cell.length_c   1.000
_cell.angle_alpha   90.00
_cell.angle_beta   90.00
_cell.angle_gamma   90.00
#
_symmetry.space_group_name_H-M   'P 1'
#
loop_
_entity.id
_entity.type
_entity.pdbx_description
1 polymer ?
#
loop_
_entity_poly.entity_id
_entity_poly.type
_entity_poly.pdbx_seq_one_letter_code
_entity_poly.pdbx_strand_id
1 'polypeptide(L)'
;MNVNSHENLKAIHFEGELLPTWARLLDLATRLCPVGEDSRRWFSNFTNGSGVEDARTVIDMCNHLKATIQEHRATISADLQQNRKDGQSSQIISAWIYALDTMLQEARSRKTCSWIVEGLDSATGESSDGGDITLRRV
;
A
#
# COMPACT_ATOMS: atom_id res chain seq x y z
N MET A 1 -13.39 -19.77 -16.81
CA MET A 1 -12.21 -18.88 -16.94
C MET A 1 -11.96 -18.28 -15.57
N ASN A 2 -10.99 -18.81 -14.82
CA ASN A 2 -10.60 -18.24 -13.53
C ASN A 2 -9.80 -16.98 -13.82
N VAL A 3 -10.43 -15.82 -13.67
CA VAL A 3 -9.74 -14.54 -13.67
C VAL A 3 -8.97 -14.49 -12.36
N ASN A 4 -7.65 -14.65 -12.42
CA ASN A 4 -6.78 -14.49 -11.27
C ASN A 4 -6.89 -13.03 -10.79
N SER A 5 -7.73 -12.79 -9.78
CA SER A 5 -7.94 -11.48 -9.13
C SER A 5 -6.69 -10.86 -8.48
N HIS A 6 -5.52 -11.43 -8.74
CA HIS A 6 -4.21 -11.06 -8.19
C HIS A 6 -3.33 -10.32 -9.21
N GLU A 7 -3.65 -10.37 -10.51
CA GLU A 7 -2.77 -9.82 -11.58
C GLU A 7 -2.80 -8.29 -11.74
N ASN A 8 -3.65 -7.58 -10.98
CA ASN A 8 -3.74 -6.11 -11.00
C ASN A 8 -3.50 -5.48 -9.62
N LEU A 9 -2.70 -6.13 -8.77
CA LEU A 9 -2.25 -5.57 -7.49
C LEU A 9 -1.12 -4.56 -7.75
N LYS A 10 -1.44 -3.26 -7.74
CA LYS A 10 -0.44 -2.18 -7.81
C LYS A 10 0.59 -2.34 -6.69
N ALA A 11 1.86 -2.31 -7.05
CA ALA A 11 2.96 -2.35 -6.10
C ALA A 11 3.07 -1.02 -5.35
N ILE A 12 3.50 -1.08 -4.08
CA ILE A 12 3.77 0.09 -3.27
C ILE A 12 5.27 0.07 -2.95
N HIS A 13 5.97 1.13 -3.34
CA HIS A 13 7.34 1.38 -2.93
C HIS A 13 7.33 2.34 -1.75
N PHE A 14 7.86 1.94 -0.61
CA PHE A 14 8.01 2.78 0.57
C PHE A 14 9.50 3.08 0.76
N GLU A 15 9.90 4.34 0.66
CA GLU A 15 11.32 4.73 0.74
C GLU A 15 12.24 4.01 -0.26
N GLY A 16 11.69 3.63 -1.42
CA GLY A 16 12.39 2.85 -2.44
C GLY A 16 12.38 1.34 -2.20
N GLU A 17 11.89 0.86 -1.06
CA GLU A 17 11.69 -0.57 -0.80
C GLU A 17 10.32 -1.04 -1.28
N LEU A 18 10.30 -2.15 -2.01
CA LEU A 18 9.06 -2.78 -2.47
C LEU A 18 8.35 -3.48 -1.30
N LEU A 19 7.16 -3.01 -0.94
CA LEU A 19 6.31 -3.67 0.04
C LEU A 19 5.69 -4.96 -0.52
N PRO A 20 5.36 -5.95 0.34
CA PRO A 20 4.73 -7.19 -0.12
C PRO A 20 3.39 -6.90 -0.79
N THR A 21 2.99 -7.73 -1.75
CA THR A 21 1.77 -7.54 -2.57
C THR A 21 0.51 -7.29 -1.73
N TRP A 22 0.41 -7.90 -0.54
CA TRP A 22 -0.74 -7.73 0.35
C TRP A 22 -0.76 -6.39 1.10
N ALA A 23 0.31 -5.59 1.07
CA ALA A 23 0.34 -4.24 1.63
C ALA A 23 -0.71 -3.31 1.00
N ARG A 24 -1.12 -3.58 -0.25
CA ARG A 24 -2.24 -2.85 -0.89
C ARG A 24 -3.56 -3.04 -0.15
N LEU A 25 -3.71 -4.12 0.61
CA LEU A 25 -4.91 -4.39 1.39
C LEU A 25 -4.79 -3.89 2.84
N LEU A 26 -3.85 -3.00 3.15
CA LEU A 26 -3.81 -2.36 4.47
C LEU A 26 -5.07 -1.53 4.74
N ASP A 27 -5.70 -0.96 3.71
CA ASP A 27 -7.02 -0.31 3.88
C ASP A 27 -8.08 -1.32 4.31
N LEU A 28 -8.06 -2.54 3.77
CA LEU A 28 -8.96 -3.61 4.19
C LEU A 28 -8.71 -4.00 5.65
N ALA A 29 -7.46 -4.06 6.09
CA ALA A 29 -7.14 -4.30 7.50
C ALA A 29 -7.82 -3.26 8.40
N THR A 30 -7.85 -1.98 8.01
CA THR A 30 -8.55 -0.93 8.78
C THR A 30 -10.08 -1.05 8.78
N ARG A 31 -10.67 -1.78 7.82
CA ARG A 31 -12.12 -2.07 7.79
C ARG A 31 -12.47 -3.27 8.65
N LEU A 32 -11.58 -4.26 8.72
CA LEU A 32 -11.75 -5.46 9.55
C LEU A 32 -11.37 -5.21 11.02
N CYS A 33 -10.57 -4.18 11.28
CA CYS A 33 -10.18 -3.77 12.63
C CYS A 33 -11.06 -2.63 13.18
N PRO A 34 -11.28 -2.60 14.51
CA PRO A 34 -11.90 -1.47 15.19
C PRO A 34 -10.91 -0.29 15.34
N VAL A 35 -10.47 0.30 14.23
CA VAL A 35 -9.62 1.50 14.23
C VAL A 35 -10.45 2.77 13.98
N GLY A 36 -9.92 3.91 14.41
CA GLY A 36 -10.53 5.23 14.19
C GLY A 36 -10.64 5.62 12.71
N GLU A 37 -11.51 6.59 12.41
CA GLU A 37 -11.72 7.09 11.05
C GLU A 37 -10.45 7.69 10.43
N ASP A 38 -9.62 8.35 11.24
CA ASP A 38 -8.36 8.94 10.78
C ASP A 38 -7.40 7.87 10.26
N SER A 39 -7.24 6.76 10.98
CA SER A 39 -6.44 5.62 10.53
C SER A 39 -6.99 5.02 9.23
N ARG A 40 -8.32 4.85 9.13
CA ARG A 40 -8.96 4.35 7.89
C ARG A 40 -8.68 5.25 6.71
N ARG A 41 -8.84 6.56 6.88
CA ARG A 41 -8.60 7.56 5.84
C ARG A 41 -7.12 7.57 5.44
N TRP A 42 -6.22 7.52 6.42
CA TRP A 42 -4.79 7.51 6.19
C TRP A 42 -4.34 6.30 5.37
N PHE A 43 -4.72 5.08 5.79
CA PHE A 43 -4.37 3.86 5.05
C PHE A 43 -5.08 3.77 3.69
N SER A 44 -6.28 4.33 3.56
CA SER A 44 -6.95 4.47 2.26
C SER A 44 -6.16 5.38 1.33
N ASN A 45 -5.64 6.51 1.80
CA ASN A 45 -4.80 7.39 0.98
C ASN A 45 -3.47 6.72 0.64
N PHE A 46 -2.86 6.06 1.62
CA PHE A 46 -1.60 5.31 1.46
C PHE A 46 -1.69 4.25 0.35
N THR A 47 -2.76 3.45 0.30
CA THR A 47 -2.90 2.37 -0.69
C THR A 47 -3.38 2.83 -2.06
N ASN A 48 -3.96 4.04 -2.16
CA ASN A 48 -4.55 4.55 -3.41
C ASN A 48 -3.77 5.72 -4.04
N GLY A 49 -2.80 6.30 -3.35
CA GLY A 49 -2.05 7.47 -3.81
C GLY A 49 -0.59 7.44 -3.38
N SER A 50 0.29 8.02 -4.18
CA SER A 50 1.67 8.33 -3.77
C SER A 50 1.66 9.54 -2.82
N GLY A 51 2.60 9.60 -1.89
CA GLY A 51 2.59 10.65 -0.88
C GLY A 51 3.89 10.80 -0.09
N VAL A 52 3.94 11.87 0.71
CA VAL A 52 5.00 12.15 1.68
C VAL A 52 4.32 12.51 3.00
N GLU A 53 4.83 11.99 4.10
CA GLU A 53 4.27 12.16 5.44
C GLU A 53 5.38 12.29 6.49
N ASP A 54 5.09 12.94 7.62
CA ASP A 54 6.02 12.97 8.76
C ASP A 54 6.25 11.56 9.33
N ALA A 55 7.49 11.24 9.66
CA ALA A 55 7.86 9.92 10.15
C ALA A 55 7.14 9.56 11.47
N ARG A 56 6.82 10.54 12.32
CA ARG A 56 6.06 10.31 13.56
C ARG A 56 4.63 9.89 13.25
N THR A 57 3.98 10.56 12.29
CA THR A 57 2.65 10.18 11.83
C THR A 57 2.63 8.76 11.29
N VAL A 58 3.61 8.39 10.46
CA VAL A 58 3.76 7.01 9.96
C VAL A 58 3.92 6.03 11.12
N ILE A 59 4.79 6.33 12.08
CA ILE A 59 5.02 5.48 13.25
C ILE A 59 3.73 5.29 14.06
N ASP A 60 2.99 6.36 14.32
CA ASP A 60 1.76 6.32 15.10
C ASP A 60 0.68 5.49 14.39
N MET A 61 0.47 5.73 13.09
CA MET A 61 -0.51 4.99 12.28
C MET A 61 -0.14 3.51 12.18
N CYS A 62 1.13 3.19 11.93
CA CYS A 62 1.60 1.81 11.81
C CYS A 62 1.55 1.05 13.14
N ASN A 63 1.97 1.67 14.24
CA ASN A 63 1.90 1.04 15.57
C ASN A 63 0.45 0.78 15.98
N HIS A 64 -0.44 1.76 15.76
CA HIS A 64 -1.85 1.61 16.10
C HIS A 64 -2.49 0.45 15.33
N LEU A 65 -2.35 0.43 13.99
CA LEU A 65 -2.91 -0.64 13.18
C LEU A 65 -2.28 -2.00 13.52
N LYS A 66 -0.96 -2.07 13.74
CA LYS A 66 -0.27 -3.30 14.13
C LYS A 66 -0.80 -3.86 15.44
N ALA A 67 -0.96 -3.03 16.47
CA ALA A 67 -1.50 -3.45 17.76
C ALA A 67 -2.93 -4.00 17.61
N THR A 68 -3.79 -3.30 16.86
CA THR A 68 -5.17 -3.73 16.65
C THR A 68 -5.26 -5.04 15.86
N ILE A 69 -4.44 -5.23 14.81
CA ILE A 69 -4.38 -6.49 14.05
C ILE A 69 -3.95 -7.65 14.95
N GLN A 70 -2.96 -7.43 15.82
CA GLN A 70 -2.48 -8.47 16.73
C GLN A 70 -3.54 -8.85 17.77
N GLU A 71 -4.24 -7.86 18.33
CA GLU A 71 -5.34 -8.07 19.28
C GLU A 71 -6.52 -8.81 18.64
N HIS A 72 -6.91 -8.45 17.43
CA HIS A 72 -8.09 -8.98 16.74
C HIS A 72 -7.76 -10.09 15.72
N ARG A 73 -6.57 -10.68 15.80
CA ARG A 73 -6.04 -11.62 14.79
C ARG A 73 -6.97 -12.79 14.50
N ALA A 74 -7.59 -13.36 15.54
CA ALA A 74 -8.47 -14.52 15.41
C ALA A 74 -9.75 -14.16 14.63
N THR A 75 -10.36 -13.02 14.95
CA THR A 75 -11.56 -12.48 14.30
C THR A 75 -11.27 -12.16 12.84
N ILE A 76 -10.18 -11.44 12.56
CA ILE A 76 -9.75 -11.09 11.20
C ILE A 76 -9.51 -12.36 10.36
N SER A 77 -8.88 -13.37 10.94
CA SER A 77 -8.65 -14.64 10.23
C SER A 77 -9.96 -15.35 9.89
N ALA A 78 -10.93 -15.38 10.81
CA ALA A 78 -12.25 -15.97 10.56
C ALA A 78 -13.00 -15.22 9.44
N ASP A 79 -12.99 -13.88 9.49
CA ASP A 79 -13.62 -13.05 8.46
C ASP A 79 -12.96 -13.21 7.09
N LEU A 80 -11.62 -13.31 7.03
CA LEU A 80 -10.89 -13.56 5.78
C LEU A 80 -11.23 -14.93 5.19
N GLN A 81 -11.32 -15.96 6.04
CA GLN A 81 -11.69 -17.31 5.61
C GLN A 81 -13.13 -17.37 5.09
N GLN A 82 -14.06 -16.68 5.76
CA GLN A 82 -15.47 -16.66 5.39
C GLN A 82 -15.75 -15.85 4.12
N ASN A 83 -15.17 -14.65 4.00
CA ASN A 83 -15.48 -13.72 2.92
C ASN A 83 -14.72 -13.99 1.62
N ARG A 84 -13.48 -14.50 1.69
CA ARG A 84 -12.66 -14.72 0.49
C ARG A 84 -12.46 -16.18 0.09
N LYS A 85 -12.86 -17.15 0.93
CA LYS A 85 -12.46 -18.57 0.78
C LYS A 85 -10.95 -18.72 0.56
N ASP A 86 -10.16 -17.73 1.01
CA ASP A 86 -8.73 -17.72 0.86
C ASP A 86 -8.15 -18.57 1.99
N GLY A 87 -7.63 -19.75 1.66
CA GLY A 87 -6.88 -20.61 2.58
C GLY A 87 -5.57 -19.98 3.09
N GLN A 88 -5.30 -18.73 2.70
CA GLN A 88 -4.08 -17.97 2.99
C GLN A 88 -4.33 -16.80 3.98
N SER A 89 -5.39 -16.83 4.79
CA SER A 89 -5.66 -15.77 5.79
C SER A 89 -4.46 -15.44 6.67
N SER A 90 -3.71 -16.46 7.10
CA SER A 90 -2.47 -16.27 7.87
C SER A 90 -1.38 -15.57 7.06
N GLN A 91 -1.25 -15.85 5.76
CA GLN A 91 -0.24 -15.22 4.91
C GLN A 91 -0.58 -13.75 4.64
N ILE A 92 -1.87 -13.43 4.47
CA ILE A 92 -2.35 -12.04 4.33
C ILE A 92 -2.00 -11.24 5.59
N ILE A 93 -2.35 -11.78 6.77
CA ILE A 93 -2.05 -11.11 8.05
C ILE A 93 -0.53 -10.97 8.25
N SER A 94 0.25 -12.02 7.98
CA SER A 94 1.71 -11.95 8.07
C SER A 94 2.30 -10.90 7.14
N ALA A 95 1.79 -10.77 5.92
CA ALA A 95 2.25 -9.77 4.97
C ALA A 95 1.86 -8.35 5.38
N TRP A 96 0.69 -8.14 6.01
CA TRP A 96 0.34 -6.85 6.62
C TRP A 96 1.28 -6.48 7.76
N ILE A 97 1.55 -7.41 8.68
CA ILE A 97 2.48 -7.17 9.78
C ILE A 97 3.88 -6.85 9.26
N TYR A 98 4.36 -7.62 8.27
CA TYR A 98 5.66 -7.36 7.65
C TYR A 98 5.73 -5.97 7.01
N ALA A 99 4.72 -5.57 6.24
CA ALA A 99 4.69 -4.25 5.63
C ALA A 99 4.73 -3.12 6.68
N LEU A 100 3.96 -3.27 7.77
CA LEU A 100 3.97 -2.31 8.88
C LEU A 100 5.33 -2.27 9.59
N ASP A 101 5.99 -3.40 9.78
CA ASP A 101 7.33 -3.47 10.37
C ASP A 101 8.39 -2.82 9.48
N THR A 102 8.34 -3.02 8.16
CA THR A 102 9.21 -2.33 7.20
C THR A 102 9.00 -0.82 7.27
N MET A 103 7.75 -0.36 7.23
CA MET A 103 7.43 1.08 7.32
C MET A 103 7.92 1.69 8.64
N LEU A 104 7.76 0.97 9.77
CA LEU A 104 8.25 1.40 11.07
C LEU A 104 9.77 1.47 11.14
N GLN A 105 10.46 0.48 10.57
CA GLN A 105 11.92 0.45 10.52
C GLN A 105 12.47 1.66 9.76
N GLU A 106 11.93 1.93 8.57
CA GLU A 106 12.33 3.07 7.75
C GLU A 106 11.98 4.41 8.40
N ALA A 107 10.80 4.53 9.02
CA ALA A 107 10.39 5.77 9.67
C ALA A 107 11.27 6.13 10.89
N ARG A 108 11.80 5.15 11.62
CA ARG A 108 12.65 5.41 12.81
C ARG A 108 13.96 6.14 12.49
N SER A 109 14.48 6.00 11.28
CA SER A 109 15.75 6.60 10.87
C SER A 109 15.57 7.91 10.09
N ARG A 110 14.33 8.37 9.89
CA ARG A 110 13.99 9.47 8.98
C ARG A 110 13.13 10.55 9.64
N LYS A 111 13.10 11.73 9.03
CA LYS A 111 12.20 12.83 9.45
C LYS A 111 10.85 12.76 8.75
N THR A 112 10.88 12.38 7.47
CA THR A 112 9.71 12.20 6.61
C THR A 112 9.85 10.88 5.89
N CYS A 113 8.71 10.28 5.58
CA CYS A 113 8.62 9.10 4.75
C CYS A 113 7.83 9.40 3.48
N SER A 114 8.11 8.66 2.42
CA SER A 114 7.58 8.82 1.09
C SER A 114 7.24 7.45 0.52
N TRP A 115 6.18 7.40 -0.28
CA TRP A 115 5.79 6.18 -0.96
C TRP A 115 5.21 6.46 -2.33
N ILE A 116 5.36 5.47 -3.21
CA ILE A 116 4.90 5.52 -4.60
C ILE A 116 4.04 4.29 -4.86
N VAL A 117 2.83 4.51 -5.39
CA VAL A 117 1.94 3.44 -5.86
C VAL A 117 2.10 3.28 -7.37
N GLU A 118 2.64 2.16 -7.81
CA GLU A 118 2.88 1.89 -9.23
C GLU A 118 1.57 1.87 -10.03
N GLY A 119 1.61 2.38 -11.26
CA GLY A 119 0.43 2.46 -12.12
C GLY A 119 -0.58 3.54 -11.70
N LEU A 120 -0.18 4.50 -10.86
CA LEU A 120 -0.87 5.79 -10.73
C LEU A 120 -0.28 6.86 -11.67
N ASP A 121 0.96 6.66 -12.12
CA ASP A 121 1.58 7.44 -13.20
C ASP A 121 1.09 6.94 -14.56
N SER A 122 -0.03 7.49 -15.00
CA SER A 122 -0.45 7.50 -16.41
C SER A 122 -1.15 8.82 -16.74
N ALA A 123 -0.60 9.94 -16.25
CA ALA A 123 -1.05 11.28 -16.62
C ALA A 123 0.09 12.32 -16.66
N THR A 124 1.32 11.87 -16.89
CA THR A 124 2.40 12.72 -17.44
C THR A 124 2.99 12.02 -18.65
N GLY A 125 2.10 11.60 -19.56
CA GLY A 125 2.46 11.42 -20.94
C GLY A 125 2.60 12.80 -21.56
N GLU A 126 3.80 13.37 -21.53
CA GLU A 126 4.22 14.27 -22.60
C GLU A 126 4.19 13.43 -23.88
N SER A 127 3.02 13.41 -24.50
CA SER A 127 2.84 12.86 -25.83
C SER A 127 3.75 13.65 -26.76
N SER A 128 4.80 12.98 -27.22
CA SER A 128 5.42 13.16 -28.52
C SER A 128 4.36 13.55 -29.56
N ASP A 129 4.23 14.84 -29.86
CA ASP A 129 3.53 15.31 -31.04
C ASP A 129 4.58 15.64 -32.11
N GLY A 130 4.36 15.08 -33.29
CA GLY A 130 5.30 15.07 -34.38
C GLY A 130 5.36 16.43 -35.08
N GLY A 131 6.55 17.03 -35.06
CA GLY A 131 6.95 18.03 -36.05
C GLY A 131 7.96 17.41 -37.01
N ASP A 132 7.48 16.77 -38.07
CA ASP A 132 8.27 16.70 -39.31
C ASP A 132 8.56 18.14 -39.77
N ILE A 133 9.81 18.42 -40.20
CA ILE A 133 10.16 19.28 -41.36
C ILE A 133 11.69 19.54 -41.41
N THR A 134 12.31 18.77 -42.31
CA THR A 134 13.46 19.04 -43.20
C THR A 134 14.78 19.65 -42.69
N LEU A 135 15.84 18.82 -42.75
CA LEU A 135 17.22 19.27 -42.92
C LEU A 135 17.43 19.88 -44.33
N ARG A 136 17.67 21.20 -44.41
CA ARG A 136 18.30 21.81 -45.59
C ARG A 136 19.78 22.06 -45.31
N ARG A 137 20.60 21.50 -46.20
CA ARG A 137 22.05 21.65 -46.31
C ARG A 137 22.38 23.09 -46.73
N VAL A 138 23.33 23.73 -46.04
CA VAL A 138 24.13 24.87 -46.53
C VAL A 138 25.60 24.54 -46.37
#